data_AF-F8DQJ2-F1
#
_entry.id   AF-F8DQJ2-F1
#
_cell.length_a   1.000
_cell.length_b   1.000
_cell.length_c   1.000
_cell.angle_alpha   90.00
_cell.angle_beta   90.00
_cell.angle_gamma   90.00
#
_symmetry.space_group_name_H-M   'P 1'
#
loop_
_entity.id
_entity.type
_entity.pdbx_description
1 polymer ?
#
loop_
_entity_poly.entity_id
_entity_poly.type
_entity_poly.pdbx_seq_one_letter_code
_entity_poly.pdbx_strand_id
1 'polypeptide(L)'
;MPEKRYTIKQLADELGVTKPGVRKLMTANFRKQYTETVGNRILINSAGAKVIRKHFRNNGDNVFPETKTETNSNKQKQAETVSDSDKNAVVSAQEETIKLLKEELKAKNDQLANMQKLMDQNQQLLLNTQAENKTLLALTHKNDAEPVKEAEYKETDQAPQHPKHKVCLTSKK
;
A
#
# COMPACT_ATOMS: atom_id res chain seq x y z
N MET A 1 35.30 25.81 -13.61
CA MET A 1 34.57 25.48 -12.36
C MET A 1 34.76 23.99 -12.11
N PRO A 2 35.14 23.55 -10.90
CA PRO A 2 35.29 22.13 -10.61
C PRO A 2 33.93 21.43 -10.71
N GLU A 3 33.82 20.47 -11.62
CA GLU A 3 32.59 19.71 -11.81
C GLU A 3 32.40 18.73 -10.65
N LYS A 4 31.32 18.90 -9.88
CA LYS A 4 30.98 18.01 -8.79
C LYS A 4 30.62 16.62 -9.34
N ARG A 5 31.43 15.62 -8.99
CA ARG A 5 31.24 14.21 -9.34
C ARG A 5 30.60 13.45 -8.19
N TYR A 6 29.68 12.56 -8.53
CA TYR A 6 28.93 11.74 -7.56
C TYR A 6 29.24 10.27 -7.75
N THR A 7 29.23 9.51 -6.66
CA THR A 7 29.30 8.05 -6.73
C THR A 7 27.89 7.45 -6.85
N ILE A 8 27.82 6.23 -7.40
CA ILE A 8 26.55 5.47 -7.46
C ILE A 8 25.93 5.32 -6.06
N LYS A 9 26.76 5.14 -5.01
CA LYS A 9 26.28 5.05 -3.63
C LYS A 9 25.61 6.34 -3.19
N GLN A 10 26.25 7.50 -3.40
CA GLN A 10 25.68 8.79 -3.00
C GLN A 10 24.35 9.07 -3.70
N LEU A 11 24.22 8.76 -4.99
CA LEU A 11 22.96 8.95 -5.73
C LEU A 11 21.87 7.97 -5.27
N ALA A 12 22.25 6.74 -4.93
CA ALA A 12 21.33 5.75 -4.38
C ALA A 12 20.77 6.21 -3.02
N ASP A 13 21.65 6.66 -2.14
CA ASP A 13 21.29 7.14 -0.80
C ASP A 13 20.45 8.43 -0.87
N GLU A 14 20.75 9.36 -1.78
CA GLU A 14 19.98 10.61 -2.02
C GLU A 14 18.56 10.33 -2.53
N LEU A 15 18.40 9.31 -3.37
CA LEU A 15 17.14 8.99 -4.05
C LEU A 15 16.31 7.92 -3.34
N GLY A 16 16.81 7.31 -2.26
CA GLY A 16 16.14 6.21 -1.58
C GLY A 16 16.02 4.94 -2.43
N VAL A 17 16.94 4.74 -3.39
CA VAL A 17 16.93 3.59 -4.31
C VAL A 17 18.13 2.69 -4.07
N THR A 18 18.06 1.45 -4.53
CA THR A 18 19.18 0.52 -4.39
C THR A 18 20.30 0.84 -5.39
N LYS A 19 21.56 0.56 -5.02
CA LYS A 19 22.73 0.64 -5.93
C LYS A 19 22.49 -0.06 -7.29
N PRO A 20 21.93 -1.29 -7.35
CA PRO A 20 21.59 -1.91 -8.63
C PRO A 20 20.48 -1.17 -9.39
N GLY A 21 19.53 -0.53 -8.71
CA GLY A 21 18.49 0.31 -9.34
C GLY A 21 19.09 1.45 -10.15
N VAL A 22 20.08 2.16 -9.59
CA VAL A 22 20.83 3.20 -10.33
C VAL A 22 21.59 2.59 -11.51
N ARG A 23 22.23 1.43 -11.33
CA ARG A 23 23.00 0.75 -12.40
C ARG A 23 22.15 0.29 -13.58
N LYS A 24 20.89 -0.12 -13.34
CA LYS A 24 19.94 -0.50 -14.40
C LYS A 24 19.62 0.67 -15.33
N LEU A 25 19.54 1.88 -14.78
CA LEU A 25 19.29 3.10 -15.57
C LEU A 25 20.52 3.54 -16.39
N MET A 26 21.72 3.12 -16.00
CA MET A 26 22.97 3.46 -16.68
C MET A 26 23.20 2.56 -17.90
N THR A 27 22.51 2.84 -19.00
CA THR A 27 22.73 2.20 -20.32
C THR A 27 24.13 2.49 -20.88
N ALA A 28 24.61 1.70 -21.86
CA ALA A 28 25.92 1.88 -22.48
C ALA A 28 26.16 3.30 -23.01
N ASN A 29 25.15 3.94 -23.60
CA ASN A 29 25.24 5.33 -24.08
C ASN A 29 25.38 6.33 -22.92
N PHE A 30 24.64 6.13 -21.83
CA PHE A 30 24.75 6.95 -20.63
C PHE A 30 26.15 6.85 -20.00
N ARG A 31 26.74 5.65 -19.98
CA ARG A 31 28.09 5.42 -19.45
C ARG A 31 29.16 6.17 -20.24
N LYS A 32 29.05 6.18 -21.56
CA LYS A 32 29.99 6.92 -22.43
C LYS A 32 29.91 8.43 -22.25
N GLN A 33 28.74 8.98 -21.96
CA GLN A 33 28.50 10.42 -21.91
C GLN A 33 28.68 11.04 -20.52
N TYR A 34 28.31 10.33 -19.45
CA TYR A 34 28.16 10.92 -18.11
C TYR A 34 28.98 10.24 -17.02
N THR A 35 29.76 9.21 -17.36
CA THR A 35 30.47 8.40 -16.37
C THR A 35 31.95 8.30 -16.68
N GLU A 36 32.75 8.38 -15.64
CA GLU A 36 34.19 8.17 -15.69
C GLU A 36 34.55 7.07 -14.69
N THR A 37 35.33 6.09 -15.14
CA THR A 37 35.84 5.03 -14.29
C THR A 37 37.19 5.46 -13.74
N VAL A 38 37.28 5.66 -12.43
CA VAL A 38 38.53 5.95 -11.73
C VAL A 38 38.84 4.76 -10.84
N GLY A 39 39.76 3.90 -11.30
CA GLY A 39 40.07 2.62 -10.66
C GLY A 39 38.84 1.71 -10.57
N ASN A 40 38.49 1.28 -9.35
CA ASN A 40 37.34 0.40 -9.09
C ASN A 40 36.01 1.15 -8.88
N ARG A 41 35.98 2.47 -9.09
CA ARG A 41 34.80 3.31 -8.82
C ARG A 41 34.32 4.01 -10.09
N ILE A 42 33.00 4.06 -10.24
CA ILE A 42 32.33 4.82 -11.31
C ILE A 42 31.89 6.15 -10.72
N LEU A 43 32.40 7.23 -11.28
CA LEU A 43 32.03 8.60 -10.97
C LEU A 43 31.06 9.11 -12.04
N ILE A 44 30.02 9.80 -11.60
CA ILE A 44 28.95 10.32 -12.45
C ILE A 44 29.01 11.84 -12.40
N ASN A 45 28.99 12.50 -13.57
CA ASN A 45 28.98 13.95 -13.65
C ASN A 45 27.62 14.53 -13.17
N SER A 46 27.60 15.79 -12.76
CA SER A 46 26.40 16.52 -12.34
C SER A 46 25.26 16.45 -13.36
N ALA A 47 25.57 16.47 -14.67
CA ALA A 47 24.58 16.31 -15.74
C ALA A 47 23.93 14.91 -15.71
N GLY A 48 24.72 13.84 -15.56
CA GLY A 48 24.21 12.48 -15.43
C GLY A 48 23.37 12.29 -14.16
N ALA A 49 23.80 12.89 -13.04
CA ALA A 49 23.04 12.86 -11.80
C ALA A 49 21.65 13.53 -11.92
N LYS A 50 21.53 14.61 -12.71
CA LYS A 50 20.21 15.23 -13.00
C LYS A 50 19.28 14.31 -13.78
N VAL A 51 19.81 13.57 -14.76
CA VAL A 51 19.02 12.59 -15.54
C VAL A 51 18.49 11.49 -14.62
N ILE A 52 19.36 10.96 -13.75
CA ILE A 52 18.99 9.94 -12.77
C ILE A 52 17.92 10.47 -11.81
N ARG A 53 18.10 11.67 -11.25
CA ARG A 53 17.09 12.31 -10.39
C ARG A 53 15.74 12.47 -11.09
N LYS A 54 15.72 12.90 -12.34
CA LYS A 54 14.47 13.07 -13.10
C LYS A 54 13.74 11.75 -13.30
N HIS A 55 14.48 10.67 -13.63
CA HIS A 55 13.88 9.35 -13.82
C HIS A 55 13.19 8.84 -12.55
N PHE A 56 13.85 8.96 -11.39
CA PHE A 56 13.27 8.47 -10.13
C PHE A 56 12.19 9.40 -9.55
N ARG A 57 12.27 10.72 -9.77
CA ARG A 57 11.19 11.65 -9.37
C ARG A 57 9.89 11.43 -10.15
N ASN A 58 9.98 11.13 -11.44
CA ASN A 58 8.79 10.90 -12.27
C ASN A 58 8.12 9.54 -11.99
N ASN A 59 8.89 8.56 -11.50
CA ASN A 59 8.38 7.22 -11.19
C ASN A 59 8.04 7.05 -9.70
N GLY A 60 8.27 8.07 -8.87
CA GLY A 60 8.13 8.04 -7.41
C GLY A 60 6.70 7.89 -6.88
N ASP A 61 5.68 8.15 -7.70
CA ASP A 61 4.27 7.90 -7.34
C ASP A 61 3.84 6.43 -7.54
N ASN A 62 4.70 5.58 -8.09
CA ASN A 62 4.44 4.15 -8.26
C ASN A 62 5.46 3.34 -7.46
N VAL A 63 5.52 3.57 -6.14
CA VAL A 63 6.20 2.63 -5.23
C VAL A 63 5.32 1.39 -5.14
N PHE A 64 5.63 0.42 -6.00
CA PHE A 64 5.42 -1.04 -5.96
C PHE A 64 5.06 -1.55 -7.38
N PRO A 65 6.03 -2.00 -8.20
CA PRO A 65 5.73 -2.83 -9.35
C PRO A 65 5.93 -4.29 -8.95
N GLU A 66 4.87 -4.94 -8.48
CA GLU A 66 4.75 -6.36 -8.72
C GLU A 66 4.34 -6.57 -10.17
N THR A 67 5.10 -7.45 -10.84
CA THR A 67 4.80 -8.07 -12.14
C THR A 67 4.95 -7.23 -13.42
N LYS A 68 6.02 -7.58 -14.15
CA LYS A 68 6.08 -7.83 -15.60
C LYS A 68 5.18 -6.95 -16.50
N THR A 69 5.80 -5.98 -17.17
CA THR A 69 5.70 -5.86 -18.63
C THR A 69 6.86 -5.01 -19.15
N GLU A 70 7.55 -5.56 -20.14
CA GLU A 70 8.48 -4.82 -20.97
C GLU A 70 7.66 -3.81 -21.80
N THR A 71 7.94 -2.52 -21.68
CA THR A 71 7.69 -1.59 -22.77
C THR A 71 8.79 -0.55 -22.76
N ASN A 72 9.82 -0.82 -23.56
CA ASN A 72 10.71 0.20 -24.06
C ASN A 72 9.88 1.28 -24.75
N SER A 73 9.91 2.51 -24.25
CA SER A 73 9.50 3.67 -25.03
C SER A 73 10.49 4.79 -24.76
N ASN A 74 11.52 4.76 -25.60
CA ASN A 74 12.47 5.83 -25.82
C ASN A 74 11.71 7.07 -26.30
N LYS A 75 11.30 7.95 -25.39
CA LYS A 75 10.68 9.24 -25.75
C LYS A 75 11.79 10.22 -26.16
N GLN A 76 12.31 10.03 -27.37
CA GLN A 76 13.05 11.08 -28.07
C GLN A 76 12.09 12.24 -28.29
N LYS A 77 12.50 13.42 -27.81
CA LYS A 77 11.99 14.71 -28.24
C LYS A 77 12.09 14.78 -29.77
N GLN A 78 10.97 14.63 -30.45
CA GLN A 78 10.77 15.26 -31.75
C GLN A 78 9.65 16.28 -31.56
N ALA A 79 9.99 17.55 -31.76
CA ALA A 79 9.02 18.62 -31.89
C ALA A 79 8.36 18.42 -33.25
N GLU A 80 7.31 17.61 -33.30
CA GLU A 80 6.47 17.44 -34.48
C GLU A 80 5.14 18.12 -34.20
N THR A 81 4.81 19.04 -35.08
CA THR A 81 3.58 19.81 -35.12
C THR A 81 2.40 18.84 -35.27
N VAL A 82 1.72 18.57 -34.16
CA VAL A 82 0.53 17.69 -34.12
C VAL A 82 -0.61 18.36 -34.88
N SER A 83 -0.97 17.77 -36.02
CA SER A 83 -2.21 18.01 -36.76
C SER A 83 -3.42 18.00 -35.84
N ASP A 84 -4.33 18.98 -35.98
CA ASP A 84 -5.49 19.13 -35.08
C ASP A 84 -6.44 17.92 -35.06
N SER A 85 -6.38 17.04 -36.08
CA SER A 85 -7.11 15.77 -36.11
C SER A 85 -6.63 14.77 -35.04
N ASP A 86 -5.33 14.71 -34.76
CA ASP A 86 -4.77 13.76 -33.79
C ASP A 86 -4.99 14.22 -32.34
N LYS A 87 -5.05 15.53 -32.12
CA LYS A 87 -5.41 16.09 -30.80
C LYS A 87 -6.84 15.70 -30.41
N ASN A 88 -7.78 15.72 -31.35
CA ASN A 88 -9.18 15.41 -31.06
C ASN A 88 -9.37 13.94 -30.67
N ALA A 89 -8.67 13.01 -31.35
CA ALA A 89 -8.70 11.58 -31.01
C ALA A 89 -8.05 11.28 -29.64
N VAL A 90 -6.99 12.02 -29.28
CA VAL A 90 -6.35 11.89 -27.96
C VAL A 90 -7.25 12.47 -26.86
N VAL A 91 -7.94 13.58 -27.12
CA VAL A 91 -8.90 14.17 -26.17
C VAL A 91 -10.09 13.24 -25.93
N SER A 92 -10.67 12.64 -26.98
CA SER A 92 -11.79 11.71 -26.82
C SER A 92 -11.41 10.46 -26.03
N ALA A 93 -10.23 9.88 -26.29
CA ALA A 93 -9.73 8.74 -25.52
C ALA A 93 -9.48 9.11 -24.04
N GLN A 94 -8.96 10.32 -23.77
CA GLN A 94 -8.80 10.80 -22.40
C GLN A 94 -10.15 11.01 -21.71
N GLU A 95 -11.15 11.57 -22.39
CA GLU A 95 -12.49 11.74 -21.83
C GLU A 95 -13.15 10.42 -21.46
N GLU A 96 -13.01 9.38 -22.28
CA GLU A 96 -13.50 8.03 -21.98
C GLU A 96 -12.83 7.46 -20.74
N THR A 97 -11.50 7.57 -20.62
CA THR A 97 -10.79 7.11 -19.41
C THR A 97 -11.23 7.88 -18.16
N ILE A 98 -11.45 9.19 -18.27
CA ILE A 98 -11.94 10.02 -17.17
C ILE A 98 -13.34 9.60 -16.73
N LYS A 99 -14.23 9.26 -17.68
CA LYS A 99 -15.58 8.75 -17.38
C LYS A 99 -15.51 7.44 -16.61
N LEU A 100 -14.74 6.46 -17.11
CA LEU A 100 -14.56 5.16 -16.45
C LEU A 100 -13.99 5.31 -15.03
N LEU A 101 -12.96 6.14 -14.86
CA LEU A 101 -12.37 6.40 -13.54
C LEU A 101 -13.36 7.08 -12.59
N LYS A 102 -14.19 8.01 -13.09
CA LYS A 102 -15.25 8.64 -12.28
C LYS A 102 -16.32 7.65 -11.84
N GLU A 103 -16.72 6.73 -12.73
CA GLU A 103 -17.69 5.68 -12.41
C GLU A 103 -17.14 4.72 -11.36
N GLU A 104 -15.88 4.29 -11.49
CA GLU A 104 -15.23 3.44 -10.48
C GLU A 104 -15.12 4.15 -9.13
N LEU A 105 -14.78 5.44 -9.13
CA LEU A 105 -14.71 6.26 -7.92
C LEU A 105 -16.08 6.37 -7.25
N LYS A 106 -17.14 6.58 -8.04
CA LYS A 106 -18.52 6.59 -7.54
C LYS A 106 -18.91 5.23 -6.93
N ALA A 107 -18.63 4.13 -7.62
CA ALA A 107 -18.92 2.79 -7.11
C ALA A 107 -18.20 2.49 -5.79
N LYS A 108 -16.92 2.89 -5.66
CA LYS A 108 -16.17 2.76 -4.40
C LYS A 108 -16.73 3.65 -3.30
N ASN A 109 -17.15 4.87 -3.61
CA ASN A 109 -17.81 5.74 -2.63
C ASN A 109 -19.15 5.16 -2.14
N ASP A 110 -19.94 4.57 -3.04
CA ASP A 110 -21.20 3.92 -2.66
C ASP A 110 -20.96 2.70 -1.76
N GLN A 111 -19.92 1.91 -2.04
CA GLN A 111 -19.49 0.82 -1.15
C GLN A 111 -19.06 1.32 0.23
N LEU A 112 -18.28 2.40 0.27
CA LEU A 112 -17.83 3.01 1.52
C LEU A 112 -19.01 3.52 2.35
N ALA A 113 -19.98 4.19 1.72
CA ALA A 113 -21.19 4.65 2.38
C ALA A 113 -22.02 3.50 2.95
N ASN A 114 -22.13 2.38 2.22
CA ASN A 114 -22.81 1.19 2.71
C ASN A 114 -22.08 0.55 3.91
N MET A 115 -20.75 0.43 3.84
CA MET A 115 -19.95 -0.08 4.96
C MET A 115 -20.07 0.80 6.20
N GLN A 116 -20.05 2.12 6.04
CA GLN A 116 -20.22 3.07 7.14
C GLN A 116 -21.60 2.90 7.79
N LYS A 117 -22.66 2.80 6.99
CA LYS A 117 -24.02 2.55 7.50
C LYS A 117 -24.10 1.24 8.29
N LEU A 118 -23.49 0.16 7.81
CA LEU A 118 -23.46 -1.13 8.52
C LEU A 118 -22.71 -1.01 9.86
N MET A 119 -21.60 -0.29 9.87
CA MET A 119 -20.81 -0.04 11.08
C MET A 119 -21.63 0.75 12.11
N ASP A 120 -22.33 1.80 11.68
CA ASP A 120 -23.18 2.61 12.54
C ASP A 120 -24.32 1.77 13.14
N GLN A 121 -24.95 0.91 12.34
CA GLN A 121 -25.98 -0.03 12.81
C GLN A 121 -25.43 -0.99 13.87
N ASN A 122 -24.24 -1.55 13.64
CA ASN A 122 -23.61 -2.45 14.61
C ASN A 122 -23.23 -1.73 15.91
N GLN A 123 -22.76 -0.48 15.83
CA GLN A 123 -22.43 0.31 17.01
C GLN A 123 -23.67 0.64 17.83
N GLN A 124 -24.78 0.99 17.18
CA GLN A 124 -26.07 1.22 17.85
C GLN A 124 -26.60 -0.05 18.54
N LEU A 125 -26.55 -1.20 17.86
CA LEU A 125 -26.96 -2.48 18.43
C LEU A 125 -26.12 -2.83 19.67
N LEU A 126 -24.80 -2.69 19.59
CA LEU A 126 -23.90 -2.96 20.71
C LEU A 126 -24.22 -2.07 21.92
N LEU A 127 -24.46 -0.78 21.69
CA LEU A 127 -24.84 0.15 22.76
C LEU A 127 -26.18 -0.22 23.38
N ASN A 128 -27.17 -0.60 22.56
CA ASN A 128 -28.47 -1.02 23.05
C ASN A 128 -28.36 -2.30 23.90
N THR A 129 -27.70 -3.34 23.39
CA THR A 129 -27.48 -4.58 24.14
C THR A 129 -26.71 -4.35 25.44
N GLN A 130 -25.73 -3.43 25.45
CA GLN A 130 -25.03 -3.09 26.69
C GLN A 130 -25.95 -2.38 27.69
N ALA A 131 -26.82 -1.48 27.22
CA ALA A 131 -27.79 -0.80 28.07
C ALA A 131 -28.82 -1.79 28.65
N GLU A 132 -29.38 -2.67 27.83
CA GLU A 132 -30.31 -3.74 28.24
C GLU A 132 -29.66 -4.69 29.25
N ASN A 133 -28.42 -5.13 29.01
CA ASN A 133 -27.71 -5.97 29.98
C ASN A 133 -27.50 -5.25 31.33
N LYS A 134 -27.20 -3.96 31.32
CA LYS A 134 -27.07 -3.16 32.56
C LYS A 134 -28.39 -3.04 33.30
N THR A 135 -29.51 -2.82 32.61
CA THR A 135 -30.83 -2.72 33.26
C THR A 135 -31.26 -4.06 33.83
N LEU A 136 -31.04 -5.16 33.11
CA LEU A 136 -31.30 -6.52 33.59
C LEU A 136 -30.50 -6.84 34.86
N LEU A 137 -29.19 -6.57 34.86
CA LEU A 137 -28.36 -6.73 36.07
C LEU A 137 -28.87 -5.88 37.23
N ALA A 138 -29.27 -4.63 36.98
CA ALA A 138 -29.82 -3.78 38.02
C ALA A 138 -31.16 -4.28 38.57
N LEU A 139 -31.97 -4.95 37.74
CA LEU A 139 -33.24 -5.56 38.14
C LEU A 139 -33.02 -6.85 38.94
N THR A 140 -32.07 -7.71 38.54
CA THR A 140 -31.74 -8.91 39.32
C THR A 140 -31.23 -8.52 40.70
N HIS A 141 -30.33 -7.53 40.79
CA HIS A 141 -29.84 -7.04 42.09
C HIS A 141 -30.90 -6.34 42.96
N LYS A 142 -32.03 -5.89 42.39
CA LYS A 142 -33.16 -5.33 43.16
C LYS A 142 -34.14 -6.40 43.67
N ASN A 143 -34.19 -7.55 43.01
CA ASN A 143 -35.05 -8.66 43.40
C ASN A 143 -34.40 -9.57 44.46
N ASP A 144 -33.07 -9.51 44.62
CA ASP A 144 -32.31 -10.31 45.60
C ASP A 144 -32.05 -9.58 46.93
N ALA A 145 -32.98 -8.72 47.39
CA ALA A 145 -32.93 -8.15 48.74
C ALA A 145 -33.34 -9.17 49.83
N GLU A 146 -32.75 -10.36 49.82
CA GLU A 146 -32.56 -11.18 51.02
C GLU A 146 -31.04 -11.38 51.23
N PRO A 147 -30.52 -11.23 52.46
CA PRO A 147 -29.09 -11.15 52.69
C PRO A 147 -28.46 -12.54 52.60
N VAL A 148 -27.86 -12.87 51.46
CA VAL A 148 -27.01 -14.07 51.34
C VAL A 148 -25.64 -13.75 51.95
N LYS A 149 -25.36 -14.38 53.08
CA LYS A 149 -24.10 -14.29 53.83
C LYS A 149 -22.91 -14.67 52.93
N GLU A 150 -21.86 -13.87 53.03
CA GLU A 150 -20.56 -14.10 52.38
C GLU A 150 -20.04 -15.51 52.73
N ALA A 151 -19.97 -16.39 51.73
CA ALA A 151 -19.17 -17.60 51.81
C ALA A 151 -17.83 -17.31 51.13
N GLU A 152 -16.78 -17.31 51.96
CA GLU A 152 -15.37 -17.19 51.60
C GLU A 152 -14.99 -18.23 50.54
N TYR A 153 -14.67 -17.77 49.33
CA TYR A 153 -14.18 -18.62 48.24
C TYR A 153 -12.68 -18.86 48.43
N LYS A 154 -12.28 -20.11 48.67
CA LYS A 154 -10.87 -20.52 48.60
C LYS A 154 -10.51 -20.89 47.16
N GLU A 155 -9.52 -20.19 46.63
CA GLU A 155 -8.91 -20.41 45.32
C GLU A 155 -8.30 -21.82 45.25
N THR A 156 -8.78 -22.64 44.32
CA THR A 156 -8.10 -23.88 43.93
C THR A 156 -7.51 -23.70 42.54
N ASP A 157 -6.19 -23.57 42.49
CA ASP A 157 -5.38 -23.63 41.28
C ASP A 157 -5.59 -24.96 40.56
N GLN A 158 -6.35 -24.96 39.46
CA GLN A 158 -6.29 -26.01 38.46
C GLN A 158 -6.67 -25.47 37.08
N ALA A 159 -5.66 -25.34 36.22
CA ALA A 159 -5.77 -24.86 34.85
C ALA A 159 -6.71 -25.76 34.01
N PRO A 160 -7.59 -25.19 33.16
CA PRO A 160 -8.47 -26.00 32.31
C PRO A 160 -7.67 -26.69 31.19
N GLN A 161 -7.64 -28.03 31.20
CA GLN A 161 -7.11 -28.79 30.07
C GLN A 161 -8.12 -28.79 28.92
N HIS A 162 -7.69 -28.30 27.76
CA HIS A 162 -8.45 -28.35 26.49
C HIS A 162 -8.57 -29.80 25.98
N PRO A 163 -9.76 -30.26 25.52
CA PRO A 163 -9.92 -31.60 24.96
C PRO A 163 -9.37 -31.69 23.52
N LYS A 164 -8.52 -32.69 23.27
CA LYS A 164 -7.95 -33.00 21.94
C LYS A 164 -8.96 -33.77 21.08
N HIS A 165 -9.36 -33.21 19.94
CA HIS A 165 -10.13 -33.91 18.91
C HIS A 165 -9.27 -34.99 18.24
N LYS A 166 -9.70 -36.26 18.28
CA LYS A 166 -9.15 -37.35 17.45
C LYS A 166 -9.97 -37.47 16.16
N VAL A 167 -9.31 -37.27 15.03
CA VAL A 167 -9.83 -37.58 13.68
C VAL A 167 -9.69 -39.08 13.46
N CYS A 168 -10.79 -39.78 13.19
CA CYS A 168 -10.80 -41.19 12.81
C CYS A 168 -10.80 -41.29 11.28
N LEU A 169 -9.71 -41.79 10.69
CA LEU A 169 -9.63 -42.20 9.29
C LEU A 169 -9.87 -43.71 9.24
N THR A 170 -11.05 -44.14 8.78
CA THR A 170 -11.30 -45.56 8.46
C THR A 170 -10.94 -45.81 6.99
N SER A 171 -9.85 -46.54 6.77
CA SER A 171 -9.48 -47.10 5.47
C SER A 171 -10.37 -48.33 5.20
N LYS A 172 -11.20 -48.28 4.15
CA LYS A 172 -11.87 -49.46 3.61
C LYS A 172 -10.86 -50.32 2.85
N LYS A 173 -10.98 -51.63 3.02
CA LYS A 173 -10.32 -52.68 2.24
C LYS A 173 -11.39 -53.43 1.46
#